data_AF-A0A6A8AFZ4-F1
#
_entry.id   AF-A0A6A8AFZ4-F1
#
_cell.length_a   1.000
_cell.length_b   1.000
_cell.length_c   1.000
_cell.angle_alpha   90.00
_cell.angle_beta   90.00
_cell.angle_gamma   90.00
#
_symmetry.space_group_name_H-M   'P 1'
#
loop_
_entity.id
_entity.type
_entity.pdbx_description
1 polymer ?
#
loop_
_entity_poly.entity_id
_entity_poly.type
_entity_poly.pdbx_seq_one_letter_code
_entity_poly.pdbx_strand_id
1 'polypeptide(L)' 'MLVLRRVLDQFCEQNQVSLDDPLAIVAAQELLRMWQAGDPSEAELASDLAHLVAARHAGSMRTSAEMQF' A
#
# COMPACT_ATOMS: atom_id res chain seq x y z
N MET A 1 -7.22 -14.68 -9.20
CA MET A 1 -6.07 -14.55 -8.28
C MET A 1 -4.78 -13.95 -8.90
N LEU A 2 -4.58 -13.92 -10.23
CA LEU A 2 -3.38 -13.30 -10.82
C LEU A 2 -3.33 -11.77 -10.65
N VAL A 3 -4.49 -11.09 -10.61
CA VAL A 3 -4.60 -9.63 -10.49
C VAL A 3 -4.05 -9.13 -9.16
N LEU A 4 -4.42 -9.72 -8.02
CA LEU A 4 -3.95 -9.30 -6.70
C LEU A 4 -2.43 -9.34 -6.59
N ARG A 5 -1.83 -10.42 -7.10
CA ARG A 5 -0.37 -10.56 -7.09
C ARG A 5 0.30 -9.50 -7.95
N ARG A 6 -0.24 -9.25 -9.15
CA ARG A 6 0.26 -8.22 -10.07
C ARG A 6 0.18 -6.82 -9.46
N VAL A 7 -0.94 -6.49 -8.83
CA VAL A 7 -1.14 -5.18 -8.17
C VAL A 7 -0.18 -5.02 -6.99
N LEU A 8 0.04 -6.08 -6.20
CA LEU A 8 1.00 -6.06 -5.11
C LEU A 8 2.45 -5.90 -5.60
N ASP A 9 2.85 -6.63 -6.64
CA ASP A 9 4.20 -6.53 -7.22
C ASP A 9 4.43 -5.11 -7.79
N GLN A 10 3.44 -4.54 -8.51
CA GLN A 10 3.52 -3.16 -9.00
C GLN A 10 3.62 -2.14 -7.87
N PHE A 11 2.85 -2.32 -6.79
CA PHE A 11 2.94 -1.47 -5.61
C PHE A 11 4.33 -1.52 -4.99
N CYS A 12 4.92 -2.71 -4.85
CA CYS A 12 6.25 -2.90 -4.29
C CYS A 12 7.32 -2.22 -5.16
N GLU A 13 7.24 -2.41 -6.48
CA GLU A 13 8.15 -1.76 -7.44
C GLU A 13 8.03 -0.22 -7.39
N GLN A 14 6.82 0.32 -7.40
CA GLN A 14 6.59 1.77 -7.39
C GLN A 14 7.08 2.45 -6.11
N ASN A 15 6.97 1.76 -4.97
CA ASN A 15 7.32 2.30 -3.67
C ASN A 15 8.71 1.87 -3.18
N GLN A 16 9.44 1.11 -4.00
CA GLN A 16 10.77 0.57 -3.68
C GLN A 16 10.78 -0.20 -2.34
N VAL A 17 9.70 -0.95 -2.07
CA VAL A 17 9.58 -1.77 -0.86
C VAL A 17 9.70 -3.24 -1.21
N SER A 18 10.35 -4.02 -0.33
CA SER A 18 10.41 -5.48 -0.48
C SER A 18 9.08 -6.11 -0.10
N LEU A 19 8.81 -7.32 -0.58
CA LEU A 19 7.63 -8.12 -0.16
C LEU A 19 7.66 -8.45 1.34
N ASP A 20 8.84 -8.48 1.95
CA ASP A 20 9.02 -8.69 3.38
C ASP A 20 8.85 -7.40 4.21
N ASP A 21 8.67 -6.25 3.55
CA ASP A 21 8.45 -4.98 4.23
C ASP A 21 7.07 -4.98 4.91
N PRO A 22 6.95 -4.48 6.15
CA PRO A 22 5.66 -4.32 6.82
C PRO A 22 4.60 -3.60 5.97
N LEU A 23 5.01 -2.65 5.13
CA LEU A 23 4.12 -1.94 4.21
C LEU A 23 3.56 -2.87 3.13
N ALA A 24 4.38 -3.75 2.56
CA ALA A 24 3.94 -4.73 1.57
C ALA A 24 3.00 -5.77 2.18
N ILE A 25 3.24 -6.17 3.44
CA ILE A 25 2.35 -7.07 4.18
C ILE A 25 0.97 -6.43 4.39
N VAL A 26 0.92 -5.15 4.82
CA VAL A 26 -0.33 -4.41 4.99
C VAL A 26 -1.06 -4.24 3.66
N ALA A 27 -0.33 -3.88 2.60
CA ALA A 27 -0.89 -3.79 1.25
C ALA A 27 -1.52 -5.12 0.79
N ALA A 28 -0.84 -6.24 1.02
CA ALA A 28 -1.36 -7.56 0.67
C ALA A 28 -2.64 -7.92 1.46
N GLN A 29 -2.72 -7.53 2.74
CA GLN A 29 -3.90 -7.76 3.57
C GLN A 29 -5.11 -6.95 3.10
N GLU A 30 -4.92 -5.67 2.76
CA GLU A 30 -6.00 -4.82 2.24
C GLU A 30 -6.48 -5.28 0.86
N LEU A 31 -5.56 -5.68 -0.03
CA LEU A 31 -5.92 -6.33 -1.30
C LEU A 31 -6.79 -7.57 -1.10
N LEU A 32 -6.42 -8.44 -0.15
CA LEU A 32 -7.19 -9.63 0.17
C LEU A 32 -8.57 -9.28 0.72
N ARG A 33 -8.66 -8.24 1.57
CA ARG A 33 -9.91 -7.76 2.16
C ARG A 33 -10.87 -7.23 1.11
N MET A 34 -10.40 -6.40 0.18
CA MET A 34 -11.21 -5.89 -0.93
C MET A 34 -11.71 -7.02 -1.83
N TRP A 35 -10.85 -7.99 -2.12
CA TRP A 35 -11.22 -9.18 -2.90
C TRP A 35 -12.26 -10.06 -2.20
N GLN A 36 -12.27 -10.10 -0.87
CA GLN A 36 -13.31 -10.83 -0.13
C GLN A 36 -14.62 -10.04 -0.03
N ALA A 37 -14.57 -8.71 -0.11
CA ALA A 37 -15.74 -7.85 -0.06
C ALA A 37 -16.54 -7.83 -1.39
N GLY A 38 -15.95 -8.29 -2.50
CA GLY A 38 -16.60 -8.32 -3.81
C GLY A 38 -15.63 -8.70 -4.93
N ASP A 39 -15.93 -8.24 -6.15
CA ASP A 39 -15.04 -8.41 -7.32
C ASP A 39 -14.45 -7.03 -7.68
N PRO A 40 -13.50 -6.50 -6.89
CA PRO A 40 -12.93 -5.18 -7.10
C PRO A 40 -12.13 -5.14 -8.40
N SER A 41 -12.24 -4.03 -9.11
CA SER A 41 -11.44 -3.77 -10.30
C SER A 41 -9.98 -3.49 -9.95
N GLU A 42 -9.08 -3.69 -10.92
CA GLU A 42 -7.64 -3.39 -10.76
C GLU A 42 -7.40 -1.92 -10.38
N ALA A 43 -8.23 -1.00 -10.87
CA ALA A 43 -8.14 0.42 -10.57
C ALA A 43 -8.51 0.75 -9.11
N GLU A 44 -9.54 0.09 -8.57
CA GLU A 44 -9.93 0.26 -7.17
C GLU A 44 -8.84 -0.27 -6.23
N LEU A 45 -8.30 -1.44 -6.53
CA LEU A 45 -7.19 -2.04 -5.77
C LEU A 45 -5.96 -1.12 -5.74
N ALA A 46 -5.59 -0.54 -6.89
CA ALA A 46 -4.44 0.36 -6.97
C ALA A 46 -4.67 1.69 -6.23
N SER A 47 -5.89 2.25 -6.31
CA SER A 47 -6.25 3.49 -5.63
C SER A 47 -6.17 3.35 -4.12
N ASP A 48 -6.68 2.25 -3.57
CA ASP A 48 -6.70 2.02 -2.12
C ASP A 48 -5.27 1.86 -1.55
N LEU A 49 -4.40 1.17 -2.30
CA LEU A 49 -2.99 1.05 -1.92
C LEU A 49 -2.21 2.36 -1.96
N ALA A 50 -2.55 3.30 -2.86
CA ALA A 50 -1.92 4.61 -2.90
C ALA A 50 -2.16 5.41 -1.60
N HIS A 51 -3.32 5.22 -0.95
CA HIS A 51 -3.63 5.86 0.32
C HIS A 51 -2.75 5.36 1.48
N LEU A 52 -2.34 4.09 1.48
CA LEU A 52 -1.43 3.53 2.49
C LEU A 52 -0.05 4.21 2.47
N VAL A 53 0.47 4.47 1.27
CA VAL A 53 1.76 5.15 1.08
C VAL A 53 1.65 6.62 1.47
N ALA A 54 0.57 7.30 1.04
CA ALA A 54 0.33 8.70 1.40
C ALA A 54 0.25 8.88 2.91
N ALA A 55 -0.42 7.97 3.63
CA ALA A 55 -0.49 7.99 5.09
C ALA A 55 0.89 7.81 5.76
N ARG A 56 1.75 6.95 5.20
CA ARG A 56 3.13 6.75 5.67
C ARG A 56 4.00 7.99 5.46
N HIS A 57 3.95 8.61 4.28
CA HIS A 57 4.71 9.84 4.01
C HIS A 57 4.21 11.01 4.87
N ALA A 58 2.90 11.13 5.09
CA ALA A 58 2.33 12.13 5.99
C ALA A 58 2.78 11.92 7.44
N GLY A 59 2.85 10.66 7.91
CA GLY A 59 3.40 10.31 9.22
C GLY A 59 4.91 10.59 9.34
N SER A 60 5.68 10.30 8.28
CA SER A 60 7.14 10.53 8.24
C SER A 60 7.53 12.01 8.12
N MET A 61 6.67 12.86 7.54
CA MET A 61 6.88 14.32 7.52
C MET A 61 6.61 14.95 8.89
N ARG A 62 5.71 14.37 9.69
CA ARG A 62 5.33 14.90 10.99
C ARG A 62 6.39 14.66 12.07
N THR A 63 7.10 13.53 12.03
CA THR A 63 8.21 13.24 12.96
C THR A 63 9.48 14.06 12.68
N SER A 64 9.71 14.51 11.44
CA SER A 64 10.84 15.42 11.14
C SER A 64 10.59 16.88 11.55
N ALA A 65 9.34 17.26 11.83
CA ALA A 65 9.01 18.63 12.24
C ALA A 65 9.13 18.87 13.77
N GLU A 66 9.27 17.82 14.58
CA GLU A 66 9.36 17.88 16.05
C GLU A 66 10.80 17.89 16.60
N MET A 67 11.80 18.26 15.78
CA MET A 67 13.21 18.38 16.21
C MET A 67 13.82 19.77 15.94
N GLN A 68 12.98 20.80 15.81
CA GLN A 68 13.43 22.17 15.49
C GLN A 68 12.88 23.28 16.41
N PHE A 69 12.37 22.97 17.61
CA PHE A 69 12.02 24.00 18.61
C PHE A 69 12.52 23.65 20.00
#